data_AF-A0A9N9W9E5-F1
#
_entry.id   AF-A0A9N9W9E5-F1
#
_cell.length_a   1.000
_cell.length_b   1.000
_cell.length_c   1.000
_cell.angle_alpha   90.00
_cell.angle_beta   90.00
_cell.angle_gamma   90.00
#
_symmetry.space_group_name_H-M   'P 1'
#
loop_
_entity.id
_entity.type
_entity.pdbx_description
1 polymer ?
#
loop_
_entity_poly.entity_id
_entity_poly.type
_entity_poly.pdbx_seq_one_letter_code
_entity_poly.pdbx_strand_id
1 'polypeptide(L)'
;MSPTTWQKYGKLLRSLQKAIQGPEALNVETLAAATILYQTGGLLSYEQHEPSRMQQERGIVTLTRERGLPNPDDPLDAMLAFENRVIIETLSLRSPKDTEFYYTGPWIQTMERVVENVLGEPGRTDKMGALTAKYNPRVVGWIKNLRQIRPSAASCNEMASTMKEELYRCLSALEARFPDYWTSLQEEFGDITEIADPEFFLGKRYHVENAMTFHCLTDAFMFQLLVPRMIAVLQRTYKEPPDIRLESRYRQICVRYWMFIPFLKTQDPIKLNAMPALFALTLEAATSEEISHIIDAVQYIDGFRHKLGHTKEQVAKSLIGAAKIVLMFEDEMEKELLQQCSATLSGDI
;
A
#
# COMPACT_ATOMS: atom_id res chain seq x y z
N MET A 1 3.30 -19.59 39.44
CA MET A 1 2.50 -18.72 38.55
C MET A 1 3.29 -18.50 37.27
N SER A 2 2.73 -18.87 36.11
CA SER A 2 3.37 -18.61 34.82
C SER A 2 3.42 -17.11 34.55
N PRO A 3 4.49 -16.57 33.95
CA PRO A 3 4.56 -15.14 33.63
C PRO A 3 3.38 -14.75 32.74
N THR A 4 2.72 -13.64 33.05
CA THR A 4 1.68 -13.09 32.17
C THR A 4 2.30 -12.67 30.83
N THR A 5 1.52 -12.65 29.75
CA THR A 5 1.96 -12.22 28.42
C THR A 5 2.67 -10.85 28.46
N TRP A 6 2.17 -9.93 29.29
CA TRP A 6 2.76 -8.61 29.51
C TRP A 6 4.14 -8.64 30.19
N GLN A 7 4.38 -9.56 31.12
CA GLN A 7 5.70 -9.72 31.74
C GLN A 7 6.74 -10.24 30.74
N LYS A 8 6.34 -11.12 29.82
CA LYS A 8 7.20 -11.58 28.73
C LYS A 8 7.51 -10.45 27.75
N TYR A 9 6.51 -9.65 27.38
CA TYR A 9 6.66 -8.48 26.51
C TYR A 9 7.64 -7.45 27.11
N GLY A 10 7.48 -7.09 28.39
CA GLY A 10 8.40 -6.17 29.07
C GLY A 10 9.84 -6.68 29.18
N LYS A 11 10.04 -8.00 29.30
CA LYS A 11 11.39 -8.59 29.25
C LYS A 11 11.99 -8.48 27.84
N LEU A 12 11.19 -8.74 26.81
CA LEU A 12 11.63 -8.66 25.42
C LEU A 12 12.01 -7.22 25.03
N LEU A 13 11.23 -6.22 25.45
CA LEU A 13 11.57 -4.80 25.27
C LEU A 13 12.90 -4.42 25.93
N ARG A 14 13.11 -4.83 27.19
CA ARG A 14 14.39 -4.57 27.89
C ARG A 14 15.56 -5.31 27.25
N SER A 15 15.34 -6.51 26.71
CA SER A 15 16.37 -7.28 26.01
C SER A 15 16.77 -6.58 24.71
N LEU A 16 15.78 -6.15 23.90
CA LEU A 16 16.05 -5.41 22.68
C LEU A 16 16.74 -4.08 22.98
N GLN A 17 16.31 -3.35 24.01
CA GLN A 17 16.95 -2.10 24.42
C GLN A 17 18.44 -2.31 24.74
N LYS A 18 18.78 -3.39 25.45
CA LYS A 18 20.18 -3.73 25.73
C LYS A 18 20.96 -4.08 24.46
N ALA A 19 20.36 -4.83 23.53
CA ALA A 19 20.99 -5.20 22.27
C ALA A 19 21.29 -3.95 21.42
N ILE A 20 20.31 -3.04 21.29
CA ILE A 20 20.46 -1.76 20.55
C ILE A 20 21.53 -0.85 21.17
N GLN A 21 21.71 -0.89 22.49
CA GLN A 21 22.75 -0.09 23.18
C GLN A 21 24.12 -0.80 23.23
N GLY A 22 24.18 -2.06 22.79
CA GLY A 22 25.34 -2.93 22.93
C GLY A 22 26.08 -3.16 21.61
N PRO A 23 27.09 -4.05 21.62
CA PRO A 23 27.85 -4.40 20.41
C PRO A 23 27.01 -5.16 19.37
N GLU A 24 25.86 -5.70 19.76
CA GLU A 24 24.95 -6.47 18.90
C GLU A 24 23.94 -5.59 18.14
N ALA A 25 24.02 -4.26 18.27
CA ALA A 25 23.04 -3.33 17.75
C ALA A 25 22.77 -3.50 16.25
N LEU A 26 23.81 -3.81 15.48
CA LEU A 26 23.75 -3.92 14.03
C LEU A 26 23.62 -5.37 13.52
N ASN A 27 23.37 -6.34 14.40
CA ASN A 27 23.18 -7.73 13.99
C ASN A 27 21.79 -7.94 13.35
N VAL A 28 21.68 -8.94 12.46
CA VAL A 28 20.42 -9.29 11.78
C VAL A 28 19.32 -9.66 12.77
N GLU A 29 19.65 -10.31 13.88
CA GLU A 29 18.71 -10.71 14.93
C GLU A 29 18.13 -9.50 15.68
N THR A 30 18.93 -8.46 15.91
CA THR A 30 18.47 -7.21 16.55
C THR A 30 17.49 -6.49 15.65
N LEU A 31 17.78 -6.41 14.35
CA LEU A 31 16.86 -5.85 13.36
C LEU A 31 15.58 -6.70 13.25
N ALA A 32 15.69 -8.03 13.22
CA ALA A 32 14.54 -8.92 13.19
C ALA A 32 13.65 -8.76 14.42
N ALA A 33 14.24 -8.66 15.61
CA ALA A 33 13.51 -8.42 16.85
C ALA A 33 12.79 -7.06 16.84
N ALA A 34 13.42 -6.01 16.32
CA ALA A 34 12.79 -4.70 16.15
C ALA A 34 11.61 -4.75 15.16
N THR A 35 11.78 -5.43 14.02
CA THR A 35 10.72 -5.63 13.02
C THR A 35 9.54 -6.42 13.56
N ILE A 36 9.79 -7.54 14.27
CA ILE A 36 8.73 -8.35 14.89
C ILE A 36 7.96 -7.53 15.93
N LEU A 37 8.65 -6.72 16.74
CA LEU A 37 7.99 -5.83 17.71
C LEU A 37 7.15 -4.75 17.03
N TYR A 38 7.64 -4.16 15.95
CA TYR A 38 6.86 -3.20 15.17
C TYR A 38 5.60 -3.83 14.60
N GLN A 39 5.71 -5.01 13.98
CA GLN A 39 4.58 -5.72 13.41
C GLN A 39 3.57 -6.13 14.50
N THR A 40 4.04 -6.76 15.58
CA THR A 40 3.18 -7.19 16.70
C THR A 40 2.55 -6.01 17.44
N GLY A 41 3.28 -4.92 17.64
CA GLY A 41 2.74 -3.67 18.18
C GLY A 41 1.62 -3.11 17.29
N GLY A 42 1.80 -3.13 15.97
CA GLY A 42 0.77 -2.71 15.02
C GLY A 42 -0.51 -3.58 15.06
N LEU A 43 -0.35 -4.88 15.37
CA LEU A 43 -1.46 -5.84 15.51
C LEU A 43 -2.20 -5.70 16.85
N LEU A 44 -1.46 -5.42 17.93
CA LEU A 44 -1.96 -5.43 19.32
C LEU A 44 -2.28 -4.04 19.87
N SER A 45 -1.97 -2.95 19.16
CA SER A 45 -2.32 -1.59 19.60
C SER A 45 -3.80 -1.33 19.36
N TYR A 46 -4.59 -1.42 20.43
CA TYR A 46 -6.02 -1.11 20.46
C TYR A 46 -6.32 0.40 20.56
N GLU A 47 -5.31 1.23 20.86
CA GLU A 47 -5.49 2.67 21.07
C GLU A 47 -4.50 3.51 20.24
N GLN A 48 -4.93 4.74 19.96
CA GLN A 48 -4.46 5.74 18.99
C GLN A 48 -3.05 6.32 19.28
N HIS A 49 -2.06 5.50 19.63
CA HIS A 49 -0.68 5.96 19.78
C HIS A 49 0.09 5.95 18.44
N GLU A 50 -0.50 6.54 17.40
CA GLU A 50 0.14 6.88 16.11
C GLU A 50 1.54 7.50 16.25
N PRO A 51 1.82 8.41 17.22
CA PRO A 51 3.15 9.00 17.39
C PRO A 51 4.27 7.98 17.66
N SER A 52 3.95 6.82 18.24
CA SER A 52 4.93 5.76 18.50
C SER A 52 5.32 5.01 17.22
N ARG A 53 4.41 4.88 16.25
CA ARG A 53 4.63 4.05 15.06
C ARG A 53 5.70 4.64 14.15
N MET A 54 5.60 5.93 13.82
CA MET A 54 6.59 6.61 12.98
C MET A 54 7.98 6.62 13.64
N GLN A 55 8.06 6.72 14.97
CA GLN A 55 9.33 6.63 15.69
C GLN A 55 9.95 5.24 15.60
N GLN A 56 9.14 4.18 15.68
CA GLN A 56 9.60 2.80 15.47
C GLN A 56 10.06 2.57 14.04
N GLU A 57 9.32 3.07 13.04
CA GLU A 57 9.71 3.02 11.63
C GLU A 57 11.08 3.68 11.44
N ARG A 58 11.28 4.90 11.95
CA ARG A 58 12.58 5.60 11.92
C ARG A 58 13.69 4.84 12.63
N GLY A 59 13.38 4.17 13.74
CA GLY A 59 14.33 3.30 14.45
C GLY A 59 14.79 2.13 13.58
N ILE A 60 13.85 1.40 12.97
CA ILE A 60 14.14 0.28 12.07
C ILE A 60 14.92 0.75 10.85
N VAL A 61 14.54 1.88 10.25
CA VAL A 61 15.24 2.46 9.09
C VAL A 61 16.67 2.89 9.47
N THR A 62 16.85 3.49 10.65
CA THR A 62 18.19 3.84 11.16
C THR A 62 19.07 2.60 11.33
N LEU A 63 18.55 1.54 11.98
CA LEU A 63 19.27 0.27 12.14
C LEU A 63 19.62 -0.36 10.78
N THR A 64 18.68 -0.36 9.85
CA THR A 64 18.89 -0.89 8.48
C THR A 64 19.99 -0.12 7.78
N ARG A 65 19.98 1.22 7.86
CA ARG A 65 21.00 2.08 7.26
C ARG A 65 22.38 1.86 7.87
N GLU A 66 22.47 1.79 9.19
CA GLU A 66 23.74 1.66 9.92
C GLU A 66 24.38 0.29 9.74
N ARG A 67 23.56 -0.77 9.64
CA ARG A 67 24.06 -2.11 9.31
C ARG A 67 24.64 -2.18 7.90
N GLY A 68 24.08 -1.41 6.96
CA GLY A 68 24.48 -1.40 5.56
C GLY A 68 23.75 -2.43 4.70
N LEU A 69 24.29 -2.71 3.53
CA LEU A 69 23.67 -3.57 2.52
C LEU A 69 23.39 -4.97 3.10
N PRO A 70 22.20 -5.55 2.88
CA PRO A 70 21.92 -6.92 3.28
C PRO A 70 22.75 -7.91 2.46
N ASN A 71 23.02 -9.08 3.02
CA ASN A 71 23.57 -10.20 2.29
C ASN A 71 22.42 -10.97 1.60
N PRO A 72 22.23 -10.86 0.27
CA PRO A 72 21.16 -11.56 -0.42
C PRO A 72 21.33 -13.09 -0.38
N ASP A 73 22.53 -13.59 -0.13
CA ASP A 73 22.83 -15.04 -0.11
C ASP A 73 22.59 -15.66 1.29
N ASP A 74 22.32 -14.84 2.31
CA ASP A 74 21.84 -15.29 3.63
C ASP A 74 20.29 -15.28 3.66
N PRO A 75 19.62 -16.43 3.82
CA PRO A 75 18.16 -16.50 3.77
C PRO A 75 17.45 -15.65 4.83
N LEU A 76 18.00 -15.56 6.04
CA LEU A 76 17.39 -14.75 7.10
C LEU A 76 17.54 -13.27 6.76
N ASP A 77 18.71 -12.88 6.27
CA ASP A 77 19.00 -11.50 5.95
C ASP A 77 18.21 -10.99 4.73
N ALA A 78 18.14 -11.81 3.69
CA ALA A 78 17.33 -11.54 2.50
C ALA A 78 15.84 -11.40 2.86
N MET A 79 15.29 -12.34 3.63
CA MET A 79 13.89 -12.26 4.07
C MET A 79 13.62 -11.01 4.91
N LEU A 80 14.53 -10.67 5.84
CA LEU A 80 14.36 -9.49 6.68
C LEU A 80 14.46 -8.18 5.87
N ALA A 81 15.38 -8.11 4.92
CA ALA A 81 15.48 -6.98 4.00
C ALA A 81 14.22 -6.83 3.12
N PHE A 82 13.67 -7.96 2.66
CA PHE A 82 12.41 -7.99 1.91
C PHE A 82 11.23 -7.49 2.76
N GLU A 83 11.09 -7.94 4.00
CA GLU A 83 10.03 -7.49 4.92
C GLU A 83 10.16 -5.99 5.27
N ASN A 84 11.39 -5.54 5.58
CA ASN A 84 11.64 -4.15 5.96
C ASN A 84 11.50 -3.15 4.79
N ARG A 85 11.46 -3.62 3.53
CA ARG A 85 11.24 -2.74 2.37
C ARG A 85 9.95 -1.93 2.51
N VAL A 86 8.86 -2.56 2.97
CA VAL A 86 7.54 -1.91 3.08
C VAL A 86 7.58 -0.80 4.14
N ILE A 87 8.34 -1.01 5.21
CA ILE A 87 8.57 0.00 6.26
C ILE A 87 9.33 1.20 5.68
N ILE A 88 10.42 0.94 4.96
CA ILE A 88 11.25 1.97 4.33
C ILE A 88 10.45 2.73 3.27
N GLU A 89 9.72 2.04 2.39
CA GLU A 89 8.88 2.63 1.36
C GLU A 89 7.78 3.51 1.95
N THR A 90 7.06 3.00 2.96
CA THR A 90 6.03 3.76 3.68
C THR A 90 6.60 5.02 4.33
N LEU A 91 7.75 4.89 5.02
CA LEU A 91 8.42 6.05 5.62
C LEU A 91 8.91 7.03 4.55
N SER A 92 9.35 6.55 3.39
CA SER A 92 9.82 7.39 2.28
C SER A 92 8.74 8.33 1.75
N LEU A 93 7.47 7.92 1.80
CA LEU A 93 6.35 8.77 1.40
C LEU A 93 6.15 9.96 2.35
N ARG A 94 6.46 9.78 3.64
CA ARG A 94 6.23 10.75 4.73
C ARG A 94 7.48 11.57 5.08
N SER A 95 8.65 10.94 5.05
CA SER A 95 9.95 11.51 5.41
C SER A 95 11.04 11.06 4.43
N PRO A 96 11.02 11.56 3.17
CA PRO A 96 11.96 11.19 2.11
C PRO A 96 13.46 11.23 2.46
N LYS A 97 13.86 12.12 3.35
CA LYS A 97 15.26 12.32 3.76
C LYS A 97 15.76 11.17 4.63
N ASP A 98 14.87 10.54 5.40
CA ASP A 98 15.24 9.46 6.32
C ASP A 98 15.62 8.17 5.56
N THR A 99 15.20 8.06 4.30
CA THR A 99 15.27 6.84 3.48
C THR A 99 16.07 7.00 2.20
N GLU A 100 16.78 8.11 2.00
CA GLU A 100 17.51 8.42 0.76
C GLU A 100 18.55 7.34 0.40
N PHE A 101 19.21 6.75 1.41
CA PHE A 101 20.19 5.67 1.22
C PHE A 101 19.64 4.49 0.42
N TYR A 102 18.34 4.17 0.60
CA TYR A 102 17.68 3.01 -0.01
C TYR A 102 17.55 3.14 -1.53
N TYR A 103 17.60 4.37 -2.05
CA TYR A 103 17.48 4.66 -3.49
C TYR A 103 18.84 4.88 -4.17
N THR A 104 19.94 4.57 -3.48
CA THR A 104 21.28 4.60 -4.09
C THR A 104 21.50 3.35 -4.96
N GLY A 105 22.35 3.48 -5.99
CA GLY A 105 22.64 2.38 -6.92
C GLY A 105 22.99 1.03 -6.25
N PRO A 106 23.89 1.00 -5.24
CA PRO A 106 24.24 -0.24 -4.54
C PRO A 106 23.05 -0.87 -3.80
N TRP A 107 22.19 -0.06 -3.17
CA TRP A 107 21.01 -0.54 -2.47
C TRP A 107 19.97 -1.11 -3.45
N ILE A 108 19.71 -0.41 -4.56
CA ILE A 108 18.78 -0.88 -5.60
C ILE A 108 19.22 -2.25 -6.13
N GLN A 109 20.48 -2.39 -6.55
CA GLN A 109 21.01 -3.64 -7.10
C GLN A 109 20.97 -4.80 -6.08
N THR A 110 21.26 -4.50 -4.83
CA THR A 110 21.20 -5.52 -3.76
C THR A 110 19.77 -5.94 -3.49
N MET A 111 18.82 -4.99 -3.44
CA MET A 111 17.41 -5.30 -3.22
C MET A 111 16.78 -6.05 -4.40
N GLU A 112 17.21 -5.80 -5.64
CA GLU A 112 16.83 -6.61 -6.81
C GLU A 112 17.21 -8.08 -6.59
N ARG A 113 18.45 -8.36 -6.15
CA ARG A 113 18.88 -9.72 -5.80
C ARG A 113 18.12 -10.31 -4.62
N VAL A 114 17.81 -9.51 -3.59
CA VAL A 114 16.99 -9.97 -2.45
C VAL A 114 15.61 -10.39 -2.92
N VAL A 115 14.96 -9.58 -3.75
CA VAL A 115 13.64 -9.89 -4.32
C VAL A 115 13.70 -11.16 -5.16
N GLU A 116 14.73 -11.30 -6.01
CA GLU A 116 14.95 -12.51 -6.80
C GLU A 116 15.18 -13.74 -5.92
N ASN A 117 15.95 -13.64 -4.83
CA ASN A 117 16.22 -14.78 -3.96
C ASN A 117 15.01 -15.17 -3.10
N VAL A 118 14.21 -14.20 -2.66
CA VAL A 118 13.02 -14.44 -1.83
C VAL A 118 11.82 -14.92 -2.67
N LEU A 119 11.64 -14.40 -3.89
CA LEU A 119 10.51 -14.73 -4.77
C LEU A 119 10.85 -15.76 -5.87
N GLY A 120 12.13 -16.01 -6.13
CA GLY A 120 12.61 -16.70 -7.33
C GLY A 120 12.78 -18.21 -7.21
N GLU A 121 11.99 -18.91 -6.38
CA GLU A 121 11.93 -20.38 -6.47
C GLU A 121 11.63 -20.80 -7.93
N PRO A 122 12.52 -21.58 -8.58
CA PRO A 122 12.32 -22.00 -9.97
C PRO A 122 11.05 -22.85 -10.09
N GLY A 123 10.05 -22.33 -10.82
CA GLY A 123 8.74 -22.97 -11.00
C GLY A 123 7.58 -22.31 -10.26
N ARG A 124 7.86 -21.36 -9.37
CA ARG A 124 6.87 -20.65 -8.54
C ARG A 124 6.84 -19.14 -8.79
N THR A 125 7.55 -18.67 -9.81
CA THR A 125 7.74 -17.24 -10.06
C THR A 125 6.41 -16.60 -10.41
N ASP A 126 5.82 -15.98 -9.40
CA ASP A 126 4.84 -14.92 -9.53
C ASP A 126 5.45 -13.81 -10.40
N LYS A 127 5.26 -13.92 -11.71
CA LYS A 127 5.74 -12.96 -12.71
C LYS A 127 5.15 -11.56 -12.50
N MET A 128 4.05 -11.46 -11.75
CA MET A 128 3.48 -10.19 -11.34
C MET A 128 4.15 -9.67 -10.07
N GLY A 129 4.39 -10.50 -9.07
CA GLY A 129 5.17 -10.18 -7.86
C GLY A 129 6.58 -9.67 -8.18
N ALA A 130 7.26 -10.28 -9.16
CA ALA A 130 8.53 -9.76 -9.67
C ALA A 130 8.36 -8.40 -10.37
N LEU A 131 7.26 -8.20 -11.10
CA LEU A 131 6.98 -6.95 -11.81
C LEU A 131 6.62 -5.81 -10.84
N THR A 132 5.76 -6.07 -9.86
CA THR A 132 5.39 -5.12 -8.81
C THR A 132 6.60 -4.78 -7.96
N ALA A 133 7.40 -5.76 -7.56
CA ALA A 133 8.65 -5.52 -6.82
C ALA A 133 9.66 -4.69 -7.63
N LYS A 134 9.75 -4.88 -8.96
CA LYS A 134 10.59 -4.04 -9.84
C LYS A 134 10.13 -2.58 -9.87
N TYR A 135 8.83 -2.33 -9.86
CA TYR A 135 8.29 -0.97 -9.93
C TYR A 135 8.12 -0.29 -8.57
N ASN A 136 8.04 -1.05 -7.48
CA ASN A 136 7.77 -0.51 -6.14
C ASN A 136 8.80 0.56 -5.70
N PRO A 137 10.12 0.34 -5.84
CA PRO A 137 11.10 1.39 -5.53
C PRO A 137 10.92 2.67 -6.38
N ARG A 138 10.38 2.54 -7.61
CA ARG A 138 10.15 3.67 -8.50
C ARG A 138 8.94 4.50 -8.09
N VAL A 139 7.92 3.91 -7.45
CA VAL A 139 6.71 4.62 -7.00
C VAL A 139 7.08 5.81 -6.11
N VAL A 140 8.02 5.61 -5.19
CA VAL A 140 8.49 6.70 -4.33
C VAL A 140 9.17 7.80 -5.14
N GLY A 141 10.00 7.44 -6.12
CA GLY A 141 10.62 8.39 -7.05
C GLY A 141 9.58 9.17 -7.86
N TRP A 142 8.57 8.50 -8.39
CA TRP A 142 7.44 9.12 -9.09
C TRP A 142 6.68 10.09 -8.20
N ILE A 143 6.38 9.72 -6.95
CA ILE A 143 5.70 10.63 -6.01
C ILE A 143 6.56 11.85 -5.69
N LYS A 144 7.88 11.68 -5.52
CA LYS A 144 8.82 12.81 -5.36
C LYS A 144 8.81 13.73 -6.58
N ASN A 145 8.89 13.16 -7.78
CA ASN A 145 8.85 13.92 -9.02
C ASN A 145 7.53 14.68 -9.17
N LEU A 146 6.38 14.06 -8.87
CA LEU A 146 5.08 14.76 -8.88
C LEU A 146 5.05 15.94 -7.90
N ARG A 147 5.59 15.77 -6.69
CA ARG A 147 5.71 16.86 -5.70
C ARG A 147 6.58 18.02 -6.19
N GLN A 148 7.58 17.74 -7.01
CA GLN A 148 8.45 18.76 -7.62
C GLN A 148 7.82 19.41 -8.86
N ILE A 149 7.22 18.59 -9.74
CA ILE A 149 6.62 19.04 -11.01
C ILE A 149 5.44 19.97 -10.74
N ARG A 150 4.56 19.64 -9.80
CA ARG A 150 3.32 20.39 -9.57
C ARG A 150 3.53 21.90 -9.29
N PRO A 151 4.38 22.33 -8.34
CA PRO A 151 4.64 23.75 -8.10
C PRO A 151 5.54 24.42 -9.13
N SER A 152 6.18 23.67 -10.03
CA SER A 152 7.24 24.18 -10.92
C SER A 152 7.13 23.64 -12.34
N ALA A 153 5.90 23.41 -12.81
CA ALA A 153 5.58 22.69 -14.05
C ALA A 153 6.34 23.20 -15.26
N ALA A 154 6.43 24.52 -15.43
CA ALA A 154 7.13 25.17 -16.55
C ALA A 154 8.63 24.82 -16.62
N SER A 155 9.26 24.55 -15.47
CA SER A 155 10.69 24.20 -15.38
C SER A 155 10.97 22.70 -15.34
N CYS A 156 9.92 21.86 -15.26
CA CYS A 156 10.04 20.41 -15.10
C CYS A 156 9.50 19.62 -16.30
N ASN A 157 9.34 20.24 -17.47
CA ASN A 157 8.77 19.60 -18.68
C ASN A 157 9.46 18.28 -19.04
N GLU A 158 10.79 18.25 -19.08
CA GLU A 158 11.55 17.05 -19.45
C GLU A 158 11.35 15.91 -18.42
N MET A 159 11.38 16.25 -17.13
CA MET A 159 11.14 15.31 -16.04
C MET A 159 9.71 14.74 -16.10
N ALA A 160 8.72 15.59 -16.38
CA ALA A 160 7.33 15.18 -16.50
C ALA A 160 7.11 14.27 -17.72
N SER A 161 7.67 14.61 -18.88
CA SER A 161 7.59 13.78 -20.10
C SER A 161 8.24 12.41 -19.87
N THR A 162 9.46 12.39 -19.33
CA THR A 162 10.18 11.14 -19.02
C THR A 162 9.37 10.28 -18.05
N MET A 163 8.86 10.86 -16.97
CA MET A 163 8.04 10.16 -15.99
C MET A 163 6.74 9.62 -16.60
N LYS A 164 6.07 10.42 -17.43
CA LYS A 164 4.83 10.01 -18.11
C LYS A 164 5.06 8.81 -19.01
N GLU A 165 6.13 8.81 -19.82
CA GLU A 165 6.51 7.66 -20.65
C GLU A 165 6.79 6.41 -19.82
N GLU A 166 7.50 6.55 -18.70
CA GLU A 166 7.74 5.44 -17.78
C GLU A 166 6.45 4.88 -17.16
N LEU A 167 5.53 5.75 -16.75
CA LEU A 167 4.23 5.36 -16.19
C LEU A 167 3.39 4.61 -17.22
N TYR A 168 3.30 5.08 -18.47
CA TYR A 168 2.60 4.37 -19.54
C TYR A 168 3.27 3.01 -19.84
N ARG A 169 4.61 2.95 -19.85
CA ARG A 169 5.33 1.68 -20.03
C ARG A 169 5.05 0.71 -18.88
N CYS A 170 5.00 1.19 -17.65
CA CYS A 170 4.62 0.41 -16.47
C CYS A 170 3.20 -0.12 -16.59
N LEU A 171 2.23 0.76 -16.90
CA LEU A 171 0.83 0.39 -17.04
C LEU A 171 0.63 -0.68 -18.12
N SER A 172 1.19 -0.47 -19.32
CA SER A 172 1.11 -1.45 -20.41
C SER A 172 1.71 -2.80 -20.03
N ALA A 173 2.83 -2.82 -19.29
CA ALA A 173 3.46 -4.05 -18.84
C ALA A 173 2.61 -4.80 -17.79
N LEU A 174 1.98 -4.09 -16.87
CA LEU A 174 1.06 -4.65 -15.89
C LEU A 174 -0.18 -5.22 -16.57
N GLU A 175 -0.79 -4.46 -17.48
CA GLU A 175 -2.00 -4.88 -18.20
C GLU A 175 -1.76 -6.12 -19.07
N ALA A 176 -0.61 -6.20 -19.73
CA ALA A 176 -0.26 -7.35 -20.56
C ALA A 176 -0.11 -8.65 -19.74
N ARG A 177 0.25 -8.56 -18.46
CA ARG A 177 0.49 -9.73 -17.60
C ARG A 177 -0.67 -10.05 -16.65
N PHE A 178 -1.56 -9.10 -16.40
CA PHE A 178 -2.60 -9.27 -15.39
C PHE A 178 -3.57 -10.43 -15.66
N PRO A 179 -4.04 -10.69 -16.90
CA PRO A 179 -4.92 -11.83 -17.17
C PRO A 179 -4.27 -13.19 -16.86
N ASP A 180 -3.03 -13.38 -17.31
CA ASP A 180 -2.28 -14.60 -17.07
C ASP A 180 -2.01 -14.79 -15.57
N TYR A 181 -1.67 -13.70 -14.87
CA TYR A 181 -1.44 -13.71 -13.43
C TYR A 181 -2.71 -14.08 -12.65
N TRP A 182 -3.83 -13.44 -12.98
CA TRP A 182 -5.12 -13.73 -12.39
C TRP A 182 -5.48 -15.21 -12.55
N THR A 183 -5.31 -15.75 -13.75
CA THR A 183 -5.58 -17.16 -14.06
C THR A 183 -4.65 -18.09 -13.26
N SER A 184 -3.35 -17.81 -13.21
CA SER A 184 -2.41 -18.64 -12.44
C SER A 184 -2.71 -18.66 -10.95
N LEU A 185 -3.16 -17.54 -10.37
CA LEU A 185 -3.53 -17.50 -8.96
C LEU A 185 -4.80 -18.31 -8.68
N GLN A 186 -5.76 -18.31 -9.60
CA GLN A 186 -6.94 -19.16 -9.48
C GLN A 186 -6.58 -20.65 -9.53
N GLU A 187 -5.67 -21.03 -10.43
CA GLU A 187 -5.17 -22.41 -10.54
C GLU A 187 -4.39 -22.86 -9.30
N GLU A 188 -3.61 -21.98 -8.67
CA GLU A 188 -2.77 -22.32 -7.52
C GLU A 188 -3.54 -22.29 -6.19
N PHE A 189 -4.38 -21.27 -5.98
CA PHE A 189 -4.96 -21.00 -4.66
C PHE A 189 -6.47 -21.22 -4.57
N GLY A 190 -7.18 -21.21 -5.70
CA GLY A 190 -8.64 -21.39 -5.75
C GLY A 190 -9.36 -20.26 -6.49
N ASP A 191 -10.57 -20.55 -6.93
CA ASP A 191 -11.27 -19.74 -7.92
C ASP A 191 -11.80 -18.41 -7.37
N ILE A 192 -11.89 -17.43 -8.28
CA ILE A 192 -12.63 -16.18 -8.11
C ILE A 192 -13.72 -16.14 -9.18
N THR A 193 -14.97 -16.25 -8.76
CA THR A 193 -16.12 -16.28 -9.66
C THR A 193 -17.02 -15.07 -9.45
N GLU A 194 -17.45 -14.44 -10.55
CA GLU A 194 -18.46 -13.39 -10.51
C GLU A 194 -19.84 -14.03 -10.32
N ILE A 195 -20.57 -13.57 -9.30
CA ILE A 195 -21.93 -14.02 -9.00
C ILE A 195 -22.88 -12.83 -8.91
N ALA A 196 -24.11 -13.02 -9.39
CA ALA A 196 -25.17 -12.03 -9.27
C ALA A 196 -25.56 -11.84 -7.80
N ASP A 197 -25.68 -10.59 -7.38
CA ASP A 197 -26.08 -10.20 -6.03
C ASP A 197 -26.88 -8.90 -6.11
N PRO A 198 -28.22 -8.98 -6.27
CA PRO A 198 -29.07 -7.81 -6.44
C PRO A 198 -29.09 -6.86 -5.24
N GLU A 199 -28.66 -7.30 -4.06
CA GLU A 199 -28.64 -6.49 -2.83
C GLU A 199 -27.34 -5.69 -2.70
N PHE A 200 -26.26 -6.14 -3.36
CA PHE A 200 -25.00 -5.42 -3.39
C PHE A 200 -25.08 -4.25 -4.39
N PHE A 201 -24.46 -3.11 -4.08
CA PHE A 201 -24.62 -1.86 -4.86
C PHE A 201 -24.16 -1.94 -6.32
N LEU A 202 -23.34 -2.95 -6.68
CA LEU A 202 -22.94 -3.20 -8.06
C LEU A 202 -23.84 -4.24 -8.77
N GLY A 203 -24.82 -4.82 -8.10
CA GLY A 203 -25.66 -5.93 -8.57
C GLY A 203 -24.94 -7.28 -8.71
N LYS A 204 -23.64 -7.31 -8.39
CA LYS A 204 -22.76 -8.46 -8.54
C LYS A 204 -21.52 -8.37 -7.65
N ARG A 205 -20.97 -9.50 -7.26
CA ARG A 205 -19.77 -9.58 -6.41
C ARG A 205 -18.90 -10.77 -6.79
N TYR A 206 -17.70 -10.83 -6.20
CA TYR A 206 -16.89 -12.03 -6.27
C TYR A 206 -17.24 -13.02 -5.15
N HIS A 207 -17.31 -14.29 -5.52
CA HIS A 207 -17.08 -15.40 -4.62
C HIS A 207 -15.61 -15.78 -4.72
N VAL A 208 -14.93 -15.85 -3.57
CA VAL A 208 -13.50 -16.12 -3.47
C VAL A 208 -13.33 -17.36 -2.61
N GLU A 209 -12.78 -18.43 -3.19
CA GLU A 209 -12.61 -19.69 -2.47
C GLU A 209 -11.47 -19.63 -1.44
N ASN A 210 -10.43 -18.84 -1.73
CA ASN A 210 -9.24 -18.73 -0.90
C ASN A 210 -8.77 -17.27 -0.76
N ALA A 211 -8.53 -16.85 0.48
CA ALA A 211 -8.04 -15.51 0.78
C ALA A 211 -6.66 -15.21 0.21
N MET A 212 -5.82 -16.23 0.01
CA MET A 212 -4.50 -16.06 -0.59
C MET A 212 -4.58 -15.52 -2.01
N THR A 213 -5.55 -15.98 -2.81
CA THR A 213 -5.79 -15.47 -4.17
C THR A 213 -6.00 -13.94 -4.16
N PHE A 214 -6.84 -13.44 -3.25
CA PHE A 214 -7.07 -12.00 -3.10
C PHE A 214 -5.83 -11.25 -2.59
N HIS A 215 -5.12 -11.80 -1.60
CA HIS A 215 -3.93 -11.16 -1.05
C HIS A 215 -2.83 -10.99 -2.10
N CYS A 216 -2.62 -11.99 -2.96
CA CYS A 216 -1.68 -11.88 -4.08
C CYS A 216 -2.12 -10.83 -5.12
N LEU A 217 -3.42 -10.77 -5.43
CA LEU A 217 -3.97 -9.78 -6.37
C LEU A 217 -3.88 -8.33 -5.87
N THR A 218 -3.83 -8.11 -4.56
CA THR A 218 -3.86 -6.79 -3.93
C THR A 218 -2.74 -5.89 -4.44
N ASP A 219 -1.52 -6.41 -4.53
CA ASP A 219 -0.36 -5.64 -5.01
C ASP A 219 -0.54 -5.26 -6.48
N ALA A 220 -1.04 -6.18 -7.31
CA ALA A 220 -1.30 -5.92 -8.72
C ALA A 220 -2.41 -4.87 -8.93
N PHE A 221 -3.44 -4.88 -8.08
CA PHE A 221 -4.47 -3.83 -8.06
C PHE A 221 -3.89 -2.49 -7.66
N MET A 222 -3.03 -2.44 -6.64
CA MET A 222 -2.42 -1.20 -6.17
C MET A 222 -1.76 -0.42 -7.32
N PHE A 223 -0.93 -1.07 -8.12
CA PHE A 223 -0.28 -0.40 -9.26
C PHE A 223 -1.25 -0.02 -10.37
N GLN A 224 -2.22 -0.88 -10.68
CA GLN A 224 -3.25 -0.60 -11.67
C GLN A 224 -4.20 0.54 -11.28
N LEU A 225 -4.33 0.83 -9.98
CA LEU A 225 -5.05 1.99 -9.48
C LEU A 225 -4.15 3.23 -9.44
N LEU A 226 -2.92 3.07 -8.93
CA LEU A 226 -2.00 4.17 -8.66
C LEU A 226 -1.43 4.82 -9.94
N VAL A 227 -0.99 4.00 -10.90
CA VAL A 227 -0.29 4.49 -12.11
C VAL A 227 -1.20 5.35 -13.00
N PRO A 228 -2.45 4.94 -13.35
CA PRO A 228 -3.37 5.81 -14.09
C PRO A 228 -3.61 7.15 -13.41
N ARG A 229 -3.68 7.16 -12.08
CA ARG A 229 -3.87 8.40 -11.32
C ARG A 229 -2.67 9.33 -11.39
N MET A 230 -1.46 8.80 -11.32
CA MET A 230 -0.25 9.62 -11.52
C MET A 230 -0.21 10.25 -12.92
N ILE A 231 -0.61 9.50 -13.95
CA ILE A 231 -0.71 10.02 -15.32
C ILE A 231 -1.75 11.15 -15.40
N ALA A 232 -2.94 10.94 -14.82
CA ALA A 232 -3.99 11.96 -14.80
C ALA A 232 -3.56 13.24 -14.05
N VAL A 233 -2.76 13.12 -12.99
CA VAL A 233 -2.18 14.29 -12.29
C VAL A 233 -1.21 15.04 -13.20
N LEU A 234 -0.36 14.36 -13.96
CA LEU A 234 0.52 15.01 -14.94
C LEU A 234 -0.30 15.72 -16.03
N GLN A 235 -1.29 15.05 -16.60
CA GLN A 235 -2.16 15.64 -17.63
C GLN A 235 -2.83 16.93 -17.13
N ARG A 236 -3.42 16.92 -15.93
CA ARG A 236 -4.01 18.11 -15.31
C ARG A 236 -2.99 19.22 -15.08
N THR A 237 -1.81 18.87 -14.56
CA THR A 237 -0.73 19.85 -14.28
C THR A 237 -0.32 20.60 -15.55
N TYR A 238 -0.30 19.92 -16.70
CA TYR A 238 0.05 20.49 -17.99
C TYR A 238 -1.16 20.95 -18.83
N LYS A 239 -2.37 20.93 -18.25
CA LYS A 239 -3.64 21.29 -18.92
C LYS A 239 -3.86 20.52 -20.23
N GLU A 240 -3.39 19.28 -20.26
CA GLU A 240 -3.65 18.37 -21.35
C GLU A 240 -5.10 17.86 -21.28
N PRO A 241 -5.70 17.49 -22.43
CA PRO A 241 -7.01 16.88 -22.43
C PRO A 241 -7.00 15.54 -21.65
N PRO A 242 -8.07 15.22 -20.91
CA PRO A 242 -8.16 13.95 -20.18
C PRO A 242 -8.17 12.77 -21.15
N ASP A 243 -7.44 11.71 -20.78
CA ASP A 243 -7.45 10.45 -21.52
C ASP A 243 -8.67 9.62 -21.11
N ILE A 244 -9.76 9.76 -21.86
CA ILE A 244 -11.05 9.08 -21.62
C ILE A 244 -10.87 7.55 -21.54
N ARG A 245 -9.93 6.98 -22.31
CA ARG A 245 -9.69 5.53 -22.27
C ARG A 245 -9.03 5.12 -20.96
N LEU A 246 -8.04 5.90 -20.52
CA LEU A 246 -7.39 5.69 -19.23
C LEU A 246 -8.37 5.83 -18.06
N GLU A 247 -9.25 6.83 -18.08
CA GLU A 247 -10.28 7.04 -17.06
C GLU A 247 -11.31 5.91 -17.01
N SER A 248 -11.82 5.50 -18.18
CA SER A 248 -12.73 4.36 -18.29
C SER A 248 -12.07 3.07 -17.78
N ARG A 249 -10.79 2.87 -18.10
CA ARG A 249 -10.02 1.71 -17.62
C ARG A 249 -9.82 1.73 -16.11
N TYR A 250 -9.42 2.87 -15.56
CA TYR A 250 -9.30 3.08 -14.12
C TYR A 250 -10.62 2.79 -13.39
N ARG A 251 -11.75 3.28 -13.93
CA ARG A 251 -13.08 2.98 -13.39
C ARG A 251 -13.38 1.48 -13.38
N GLN A 252 -13.09 0.76 -14.47
CA GLN A 252 -13.29 -0.70 -14.55
C GLN A 252 -12.47 -1.45 -13.49
N ILE A 253 -11.23 -1.03 -13.25
CA ILE A 253 -10.37 -1.63 -12.21
C ILE A 253 -10.95 -1.36 -10.83
N CYS A 254 -11.46 -0.14 -10.58
CA CYS A 254 -12.15 0.19 -9.33
C CYS A 254 -13.39 -0.71 -9.10
N VAL A 255 -14.25 -0.87 -10.10
CA VAL A 255 -15.43 -1.77 -10.02
C VAL A 255 -14.99 -3.19 -9.65
N ARG A 256 -13.97 -3.72 -10.33
CA ARG A 256 -13.45 -5.07 -10.04
C ARG A 256 -12.93 -5.16 -8.61
N TYR A 257 -12.22 -4.15 -8.11
CA TYR A 257 -11.74 -4.14 -6.74
C TYR A 257 -12.89 -4.08 -5.73
N TRP A 258 -13.92 -3.28 -5.99
CA TRP A 258 -15.09 -3.16 -5.11
C TRP A 258 -15.93 -4.43 -5.03
N MET A 259 -15.95 -5.26 -6.07
CA MET A 259 -16.61 -6.58 -6.02
C MET A 259 -16.04 -7.51 -4.95
N PHE A 260 -14.85 -7.24 -4.41
CA PHE A 260 -14.28 -7.96 -3.25
C PHE A 260 -14.82 -7.47 -1.89
N ILE A 261 -15.53 -6.34 -1.82
CA ILE A 261 -16.05 -5.79 -0.55
C ILE A 261 -16.79 -6.85 0.28
N PRO A 262 -17.75 -7.63 -0.28
CA PRO A 262 -18.45 -8.65 0.50
C PRO A 262 -17.51 -9.72 1.06
N PHE A 263 -16.53 -10.18 0.27
CA PHE A 263 -15.51 -11.13 0.73
C PHE A 263 -14.65 -10.54 1.85
N LEU A 264 -14.22 -9.29 1.73
CA LEU A 264 -13.41 -8.63 2.77
C LEU A 264 -14.16 -8.54 4.10
N LYS A 265 -15.48 -8.34 4.07
CA LYS A 265 -16.30 -8.32 5.29
C LYS A 265 -16.34 -9.66 6.03
N THR A 266 -15.97 -10.77 5.39
CA THR A 266 -15.88 -12.11 6.03
C THR A 266 -14.49 -12.42 6.58
N GLN A 267 -13.48 -11.59 6.28
CA GLN A 267 -12.12 -11.80 6.74
C GLN A 267 -11.90 -11.19 8.13
N ASP A 268 -10.90 -11.72 8.84
CA ASP A 268 -10.45 -11.12 10.09
C ASP A 268 -9.92 -9.70 9.82
N PRO A 269 -10.49 -8.64 10.46
CA PRO A 269 -10.05 -7.26 10.29
C PRO A 269 -8.53 -7.06 10.47
N ILE A 270 -7.89 -7.87 11.31
CA ILE A 270 -6.46 -7.82 11.56
C ILE A 270 -5.65 -8.11 10.29
N LYS A 271 -6.18 -8.94 9.37
CA LYS A 271 -5.54 -9.28 8.08
C LYS A 271 -5.75 -8.22 7.00
N LEU A 272 -6.63 -7.25 7.21
CA LEU A 272 -7.06 -6.28 6.20
C LEU A 272 -6.41 -4.90 6.36
N ASN A 273 -5.34 -4.78 7.13
CA ASN A 273 -4.76 -3.49 7.53
C ASN A 273 -4.33 -2.57 6.38
N ALA A 274 -4.01 -3.12 5.21
CA ALA A 274 -3.63 -2.34 4.03
C ALA A 274 -4.83 -1.96 3.13
N MET A 275 -5.98 -2.63 3.29
CA MET A 275 -7.12 -2.49 2.38
C MET A 275 -7.77 -1.12 2.38
N PRO A 276 -7.94 -0.43 3.53
CA PRO A 276 -8.49 0.93 3.53
C PRO A 276 -7.69 1.90 2.65
N ALA A 277 -6.36 1.77 2.63
CA ALA A 277 -5.51 2.64 1.81
C ALA A 277 -5.74 2.44 0.30
N LEU A 278 -6.11 1.22 -0.14
CA LEU A 278 -6.46 0.98 -1.54
C LEU A 278 -7.84 1.52 -1.90
N PHE A 279 -8.83 1.41 -1.00
CA PHE A 279 -10.14 2.03 -1.23
C PHE A 279 -10.05 3.54 -1.37
N ALA A 280 -9.16 4.19 -0.61
CA ALA A 280 -8.84 5.61 -0.77
C ALA A 280 -8.40 5.96 -2.22
N LEU A 281 -7.68 5.07 -2.91
CA LEU A 281 -7.27 5.25 -4.31
C LEU A 281 -8.42 5.08 -5.32
N THR A 282 -9.61 4.66 -4.89
CA THR A 282 -10.76 4.39 -5.78
C THR A 282 -11.87 5.43 -5.67
N LEU A 283 -11.85 6.28 -4.63
CA LEU A 283 -12.94 7.21 -4.34
C LEU A 283 -13.23 8.19 -5.48
N GLU A 284 -12.21 8.63 -6.22
CA GLU A 284 -12.38 9.54 -7.35
C GLU A 284 -13.18 8.92 -8.51
N ALA A 285 -13.19 7.60 -8.63
CA ALA A 285 -13.94 6.89 -9.66
C ALA A 285 -15.40 6.62 -9.25
N ALA A 286 -15.76 6.85 -7.99
CA ALA A 286 -17.05 6.48 -7.43
C ALA A 286 -18.10 7.59 -7.60
N THR A 287 -19.34 7.20 -7.81
CA THR A 287 -20.48 8.11 -7.65
C THR A 287 -20.71 8.42 -6.16
N SER A 288 -21.51 9.44 -5.85
CA SER A 288 -21.84 9.78 -4.45
C SER A 288 -22.43 8.60 -3.67
N GLU A 289 -23.29 7.79 -4.30
CA GLU A 289 -23.88 6.58 -3.71
C GLU A 289 -22.81 5.51 -3.46
N GLU A 290 -21.96 5.25 -4.43
CA GLU A 290 -20.87 4.27 -4.30
C GLU A 290 -19.85 4.67 -3.22
N ILE A 291 -19.55 5.96 -3.08
CA ILE A 291 -18.70 6.49 -2.02
C ILE A 291 -19.24 6.10 -0.64
N SER A 292 -20.55 6.22 -0.41
CA SER A 292 -21.17 5.82 0.86
C SER A 292 -20.93 4.34 1.16
N HIS A 293 -21.19 3.47 0.18
CA HIS A 293 -20.96 2.03 0.33
C HIS A 293 -19.49 1.66 0.58
N ILE A 294 -18.55 2.36 -0.07
CA ILE A 294 -17.11 2.17 0.13
C ILE A 294 -16.70 2.61 1.54
N ILE A 295 -17.18 3.77 2.01
CA ILE A 295 -16.92 4.25 3.37
C ILE A 295 -17.47 3.27 4.41
N ASP A 296 -18.68 2.74 4.20
CA ASP A 296 -19.28 1.74 5.09
C ASP A 296 -18.47 0.44 5.14
N ALA A 297 -17.96 0.00 3.98
CA ALA A 297 -17.06 -1.14 3.91
C ALA A 297 -15.76 -0.88 4.68
N VAL A 298 -15.14 0.29 4.50
CA VAL A 298 -13.92 0.65 5.23
C VAL A 298 -14.19 0.78 6.72
N GLN A 299 -15.28 1.41 7.14
CA GLN A 299 -15.63 1.55 8.55
C GLN A 299 -15.85 0.17 9.20
N TYR A 300 -16.49 -0.77 8.49
CA TYR A 300 -16.62 -2.15 8.96
C TYR A 300 -15.25 -2.82 9.13
N ILE A 301 -14.36 -2.68 8.13
CA ILE A 301 -13.00 -3.25 8.17
C ILE A 301 -12.16 -2.62 9.28
N ASP A 302 -12.30 -1.30 9.50
CA ASP A 302 -11.59 -0.57 10.56
C ASP A 302 -12.26 -0.73 11.94
N GLY A 303 -13.48 -1.25 12.00
CA GLY A 303 -14.36 -1.20 13.17
C GLY A 303 -13.81 -1.84 14.45
N PHE A 304 -12.82 -2.74 14.33
CA PHE A 304 -12.13 -3.29 15.50
C PHE A 304 -11.09 -2.34 16.11
N ARG A 305 -10.52 -1.44 15.30
CA ARG A 305 -9.37 -0.59 15.67
C ARG A 305 -9.70 0.88 15.72
N HIS A 306 -10.73 1.32 14.99
CA HIS A 306 -11.13 2.71 14.83
C HIS A 306 -9.94 3.65 14.52
N LYS A 307 -8.98 3.17 13.71
CA LYS A 307 -7.79 3.95 13.35
C LYS A 307 -8.14 5.10 12.42
N LEU A 308 -9.17 4.93 11.59
CA LEU A 308 -9.65 5.92 10.64
C LEU A 308 -10.73 6.81 11.23
N GLY A 309 -11.32 6.40 12.34
CA GLY A 309 -12.33 7.15 13.08
C GLY A 309 -13.46 6.28 13.60
N HIS A 310 -14.34 6.88 14.39
CA HIS A 310 -15.55 6.23 14.89
C HIS A 310 -16.78 6.55 14.02
N THR A 311 -16.81 7.70 13.36
CA THR A 311 -17.93 8.12 12.50
C THR A 311 -17.59 7.97 11.02
N LYS A 312 -18.61 7.87 10.16
CA LYS A 312 -18.44 7.79 8.70
C LYS A 312 -17.68 9.02 8.16
N GLU A 313 -17.95 10.20 8.71
CA GLU A 313 -17.28 11.46 8.33
C GLU A 313 -15.79 11.43 8.69
N GLN A 314 -15.45 10.90 9.88
CA GLN A 314 -14.06 10.75 10.29
C GLN A 314 -13.32 9.77 9.39
N VAL A 315 -13.93 8.62 9.09
CA VAL A 315 -13.37 7.61 8.18
C VAL A 315 -13.17 8.21 6.78
N ALA A 316 -14.17 8.90 6.24
CA ALA A 316 -14.08 9.57 4.94
C ALA A 316 -12.93 10.57 4.91
N LYS A 317 -12.83 11.44 5.92
CA LYS A 317 -11.76 12.43 6.02
C LYS A 317 -10.38 11.77 6.11
N SER A 318 -10.24 10.71 6.90
CA SER A 318 -8.99 9.96 7.03
C SER A 318 -8.59 9.26 5.73
N LEU A 319 -9.55 8.65 5.02
CA LEU A 319 -9.35 8.01 3.72
C LEU A 319 -8.91 9.02 2.65
N ILE A 320 -9.61 10.14 2.54
CA ILE A 320 -9.28 11.21 1.59
C ILE A 320 -7.91 11.81 1.93
N GLY A 321 -7.61 12.00 3.21
CA GLY A 321 -6.28 12.44 3.66
C GLY A 321 -5.17 11.45 3.28
N ALA A 322 -5.42 10.14 3.40
CA ALA A 322 -4.50 9.11 2.96
C ALA A 322 -4.29 9.13 1.44
N ALA A 323 -5.38 9.23 0.67
CA ALA A 323 -5.32 9.39 -0.79
C ALA A 323 -4.51 10.62 -1.19
N LYS A 324 -4.66 11.75 -0.48
CA LYS A 324 -3.88 12.97 -0.71
C LYS A 324 -2.38 12.76 -0.50
N ILE A 325 -1.97 12.01 0.52
CA ILE A 325 -0.55 11.74 0.77
C ILE A 325 0.07 10.93 -0.38
N VAL A 326 -0.67 9.95 -0.91
CA VAL A 326 -0.21 9.01 -1.94
C VAL A 326 -0.32 9.59 -3.35
N LEU A 327 -1.45 10.22 -3.68
CA LEU A 327 -1.80 10.71 -5.01
C LEU A 327 -1.61 12.22 -5.18
N MET A 328 -1.21 12.94 -4.12
CA MET A 328 -1.05 14.40 -4.14
C MET A 328 -2.29 15.10 -4.69
N PHE A 329 -3.48 14.70 -4.21
CA PHE A 329 -4.75 15.30 -4.60
C PHE A 329 -4.70 16.82 -4.58
N GLU A 330 -5.35 17.44 -5.57
CA GLU A 330 -5.57 18.87 -5.56
C GLU A 330 -6.46 19.25 -4.38
N ASP A 331 -6.20 20.39 -3.74
CA ASP A 331 -7.01 20.82 -2.59
C ASP A 331 -8.49 20.98 -3.00
N GLU A 332 -8.76 21.33 -4.26
CA GLU A 332 -10.12 21.38 -4.80
C GLU A 332 -10.76 19.99 -4.90
N MET A 333 -10.02 18.96 -5.32
CA MET A 333 -10.53 17.60 -5.41
C MET A 333 -10.79 16.98 -4.03
N GLU A 334 -9.95 17.31 -3.04
CA GLU A 334 -10.22 16.97 -1.64
C GLU A 334 -11.52 17.63 -1.17
N LYS A 335 -11.72 18.92 -1.44
CA LYS A 335 -12.96 19.63 -1.08
C LYS A 335 -14.17 19.01 -1.77
N GLU A 336 -14.08 18.70 -3.06
CA GLU A 336 -15.15 18.06 -3.82
C GLU A 336 -15.52 16.70 -3.23
N LEU A 337 -14.53 15.84 -2.96
CA LEU A 337 -14.77 14.52 -2.34
C LEU A 337 -15.36 14.66 -0.94
N LEU A 338 -14.85 15.58 -0.12
CA LEU A 338 -15.39 15.85 1.22
C LEU A 338 -16.83 16.39 1.15
N GLN A 339 -17.14 17.24 0.17
CA GLN A 339 -18.47 17.77 -0.06
C GLN A 339 -19.43 16.66 -0.51
N GLN A 340 -19.02 15.80 -1.44
CA GLN A 340 -19.79 14.62 -1.87
C GLN A 340 -20.07 13.68 -0.71
N CYS A 341 -19.05 13.40 0.12
CA CYS A 341 -19.22 12.61 1.33
C CYS A 341 -20.20 13.27 2.30
N SER A 342 -20.03 14.57 2.58
CA SER A 342 -20.89 15.29 3.53
C SER A 342 -22.35 15.34 3.07
N ALA A 343 -22.59 15.57 1.78
CA ALA A 343 -23.93 15.60 1.21
C ALA A 343 -24.63 14.24 1.30
N THR A 344 -23.87 13.16 1.11
CA THR A 344 -24.41 11.80 1.16
C THR A 344 -24.66 11.35 2.60
N LEU A 345 -23.74 11.65 3.52
CA LEU A 345 -23.83 11.25 4.93
C LEU A 345 -24.90 12.04 5.72
N SER A 346 -25.22 13.27 5.31
CA SER A 346 -26.26 14.08 5.96
C SER A 346 -27.69 13.66 5.59
N GLY A 347 -27.87 12.83 4.56
CA GLY A 347 -29.17 12.36 4.07
C GLY A 347 -29.73 11.15 4.83
N ASP A 348 -28.93 10.52 5.70
CA ASP A 348 -29.26 9.28 6.43
C ASP A 348 -29.86 9.53 7.85
N ILE A 349 -30.40 10.72 8.12
CA ILE A 349 -31.03 11.07 9.42
C ILE A 349 -32.56 10.88 9.41
#